data_AF-A0A969CXX9-F1
#
_entry.id   AF-A0A969CXX9-F1
#
_cell.length_a   1.000
_cell.length_b   1.000
_cell.length_c   1.000
_cell.angle_alpha   90.00
_cell.angle_beta   90.00
_cell.angle_gamma   90.00
#
_symmetry.space_group_name_H-M   'P 1'
#
loop_
_entity.id
_entity.type
_entity.pdbx_description
1 polymer ?
#
loop_
_entity_poly.entity_id
_entity_poly.type
_entity_poly.pdbx_seq_one_letter_code
_entity_poly.pdbx_strand_id
1 'polypeptide(L)'
;MQRTRLNTLLDGTGSRIDRFFENPWRRFSLILIGVLFGFFAGAGISTTAGQAAEWDIVGAGLILFFTELVSRFVYASNRRSLFIDVLNFFKIGVIYSLFLEAFKLGS
;
A
#
# COMPACT_ATOMS: atom_id res chain seq x y z
N MET A 1 -19.49 -6.85 23.21
CA MET A 1 -18.35 -5.90 23.29
C MET A 1 -18.88 -4.60 23.85
N GLN A 2 -18.36 -4.11 24.99
CA GLN A 2 -18.83 -2.89 25.63
C GLN A 2 -18.54 -1.67 24.74
N ARG A 3 -19.56 -0.82 24.53
CA ARG A 3 -19.39 0.49 23.89
C ARG A 3 -18.63 1.41 24.83
N THR A 4 -17.30 1.38 24.77
CA THR A 4 -16.49 2.41 25.42
C THR A 4 -16.63 3.71 24.63
N ARG A 5 -16.53 4.86 25.30
CA ARG A 5 -16.58 6.18 24.65
C ARG A 5 -15.53 6.31 23.54
N LEU A 6 -14.40 5.62 23.68
CA LEU A 6 -13.36 5.53 22.66
C LEU A 6 -13.86 4.81 21.39
N ASN A 7 -14.59 3.70 21.54
CA ASN A 7 -15.15 2.96 20.41
C ASN A 7 -16.16 3.83 19.63
N THR A 8 -17.02 4.57 20.33
CA THR A 8 -17.98 5.46 19.66
C THR A 8 -17.30 6.61 18.90
N LEU A 9 -16.16 7.11 19.38
CA LEU A 9 -15.37 8.13 18.69
C LEU A 9 -14.63 7.55 17.48
N LEU A 10 -14.02 6.37 17.62
CA LEU A 10 -13.37 5.65 16.53
C LEU A 10 -14.36 5.26 15.42
N ASP A 11 -15.49 4.66 15.79
CA ASP A 11 -16.55 4.28 14.84
C ASP A 11 -17.15 5.50 14.13
N GLY A 12 -17.38 6.58 14.87
CA GLY A 12 -17.90 7.84 14.33
C GLY A 12 -16.92 8.57 13.42
N THR A 13 -15.61 8.41 13.64
CA THR A 13 -14.57 9.04 12.80
C THR A 13 -14.33 8.22 11.53
N GLY A 14 -14.23 6.89 11.65
CA GLY A 14 -14.07 6.00 10.50
C GLY A 14 -15.22 6.11 9.51
N SER A 15 -16.45 6.10 10.00
CA SER A 15 -17.64 6.24 9.14
C SER A 15 -17.75 7.59 8.41
N ARG A 16 -17.20 8.67 8.98
CA ARG A 16 -17.13 9.99 8.33
C ARG A 16 -16.06 10.03 7.23
N ILE A 17 -14.91 9.40 7.47
CA ILE A 17 -13.84 9.27 6.47
C ILE A 17 -14.35 8.45 5.29
N ASP A 18 -14.99 7.32 5.55
CA ASP A 18 -15.56 6.48 4.49
C ASP A 18 -16.58 7.25 3.66
N ARG A 19 -17.50 7.97 4.30
CA ARG A 19 -18.51 8.79 3.62
C ARG A 19 -17.91 9.96 2.84
N PHE A 20 -16.81 10.55 3.31
CA PHE A 20 -16.11 11.62 2.59
C PHE A 20 -15.51 11.14 1.26
N PHE A 21 -15.09 9.87 1.22
CA PHE A 21 -14.46 9.22 0.09
C PHE A 21 -15.40 8.28 -0.69
N GLU A 22 -16.69 8.25 -0.37
CA GLU A 22 -17.73 7.62 -1.22
C GLU A 22 -17.85 8.31 -2.59
N ASN A 23 -17.46 9.59 -2.71
CA ASN A 23 -17.45 10.28 -4.00
C ASN A 23 -16.48 9.59 -4.98
N PRO A 24 -16.96 9.10 -6.14
CA PRO A 24 -16.15 8.34 -7.10
C PRO A 24 -14.84 9.04 -7.50
N TRP A 25 -14.87 10.36 -7.69
CA TRP A 25 -13.70 11.14 -8.06
C TRP A 25 -12.64 11.17 -6.97
N ARG A 26 -13.06 11.34 -5.71
CA ARG A 26 -12.13 11.38 -4.57
C ARG A 26 -11.51 10.01 -4.31
N ARG A 27 -12.32 8.95 -4.44
CA ARG A 27 -11.83 7.57 -4.35
C ARG A 27 -10.81 7.28 -5.44
N PHE A 28 -11.08 7.70 -6.68
CA PHE A 28 -10.14 7.55 -7.78
C PHE A 28 -8.83 8.33 -7.53
N SER A 29 -8.92 9.58 -7.09
CA SER A 29 -7.73 10.38 -6.73
C SER A 29 -6.90 9.71 -5.64
N LEU A 30 -7.53 9.18 -4.59
CA LEU A 30 -6.82 8.44 -3.53
C LEU A 30 -6.12 7.20 -4.05
N ILE A 31 -6.81 6.41 -4.89
CA ILE A 31 -6.23 5.22 -5.51
C ILE A 31 -5.03 5.60 -6.36
N LEU A 32 -5.16 6.64 -7.20
CA LEU A 32 -4.08 7.13 -8.04
C LEU A 32 -2.88 7.61 -7.21
N ILE A 33 -3.12 8.38 -6.15
CA ILE A 33 -2.09 8.80 -5.21
C ILE A 33 -1.42 7.57 -4.57
N GLY A 34 -2.19 6.56 -4.18
CA GLY A 34 -1.68 5.30 -3.63
C GLY A 34 -0.73 4.59 -4.60
N VAL A 35 -1.12 4.45 -5.87
CA VAL A 35 -0.27 3.85 -6.91
C VAL A 35 1.01 4.67 -7.13
N LEU A 36 0.89 5.99 -7.31
CA LEU A 36 2.03 6.88 -7.56
C LEU A 36 3.00 6.91 -6.37
N PHE A 37 2.47 6.90 -5.16
CA PHE A 37 3.27 6.85 -3.95
C PHE A 37 3.97 5.50 -3.79
N GLY A 38 3.28 4.39 -4.12
CA GLY A 38 3.88 3.07 -4.18
C GLY A 38 5.02 2.99 -5.20
N PHE A 39 4.80 3.57 -6.38
CA PHE A 39 5.84 3.65 -7.41
C PHE A 39 7.07 4.42 -6.93
N PHE A 40 6.87 5.60 -6.35
CA PHE A 40 7.94 6.40 -5.76
C PHE A 40 8.72 5.64 -4.67
N ALA A 41 8.00 4.94 -3.77
CA ALA A 41 8.63 4.14 -2.72
C ALA A 41 9.46 2.98 -3.29
N GLY A 42 8.94 2.27 -4.31
CA GLY A 42 9.66 1.19 -4.99
C GLY A 42 10.99 1.67 -5.58
N ALA A 43 10.97 2.80 -6.29
CA ALA A 43 12.18 3.40 -6.86
C ALA A 43 13.19 3.83 -5.77
N GLY A 44 12.71 4.40 -4.66
CA GLY A 44 13.56 4.75 -3.53
C GLY A 44 14.24 3.52 -2.89
N ILE A 45 13.51 2.41 -2.75
CA ILE A 45 14.04 1.16 -2.20
C ILE A 45 15.13 0.59 -3.11
N SER A 46 14.87 0.53 -4.41
CA SER A 46 15.79 -0.03 -5.39
C SER A 46 17.05 0.79 -5.57
N THR A 47 16.94 2.12 -5.61
CA THR A 47 18.10 3.01 -5.63
C THR A 47 18.94 2.86 -4.37
N THR A 48 18.31 2.73 -3.19
CA THR A 48 19.04 2.52 -1.93
C THR A 48 19.73 1.15 -1.88
N ALA A 49 19.05 0.09 -2.32
CA ALA A 49 19.62 -1.26 -2.38
C ALA A 49 20.78 -1.35 -3.38
N GLY A 50 20.60 -0.78 -4.58
CA GLY A 50 21.59 -0.81 -5.65
C GLY A 50 22.86 0.01 -5.37
N GLN A 51 22.81 1.02 -4.50
CA GLN A 51 24.01 1.80 -4.13
C GLN A 51 25.01 0.99 -3.30
N ALA A 52 24.53 0.05 -2.47
CA ALA A 52 25.37 -0.68 -1.53
C ALA A 52 25.69 -2.13 -1.96
N ALA A 53 25.02 -2.66 -2.98
CA ALA A 53 25.17 -4.01 -3.59
C ALA A 53 25.11 -5.23 -2.62
N GLU A 54 25.08 -5.01 -1.31
CA GLU A 54 25.05 -6.04 -0.27
C GLU A 54 23.62 -6.30 0.26
N TRP A 55 22.72 -5.35 0.06
CA TRP A 55 21.39 -5.36 0.69
C TRP A 55 20.32 -6.06 -0.15
N ASP A 56 20.66 -6.58 -1.32
CA ASP A 56 19.69 -7.14 -2.28
C ASP A 56 18.86 -8.28 -1.68
N ILE A 57 19.48 -9.20 -0.94
CA ILE A 57 18.81 -10.34 -0.31
C ILE A 57 17.85 -9.87 0.80
N VAL A 58 18.32 -8.96 1.66
CA VAL A 58 17.52 -8.43 2.78
C VAL A 58 16.37 -7.57 2.27
N GLY A 59 16.63 -6.74 1.26
CA GLY A 59 15.63 -5.90 0.61
C GLY A 59 14.55 -6.73 -0.07
N ALA A 60 14.93 -7.77 -0.83
CA ALA A 60 13.98 -8.70 -1.43
C ALA A 60 13.13 -9.40 -0.37
N GLY A 61 13.73 -9.86 0.73
CA GLY A 61 13.02 -10.46 1.85
C GLY A 61 12.01 -9.51 2.51
N LEU A 62 12.38 -8.24 2.73
CA LEU A 62 11.49 -7.22 3.29
C LEU A 62 10.32 -6.89 2.34
N ILE A 63 10.58 -6.75 1.04
CA ILE A 63 9.53 -6.50 0.05
C ILE A 63 8.57 -7.70 -0.03
N LEU A 64 9.10 -8.92 -0.01
CA LEU A 64 8.28 -10.13 -0.04
C LEU A 64 7.41 -10.23 1.23
N PHE A 65 8.01 -10.03 2.40
CA PHE A 65 7.27 -9.99 3.66
C PHE A 65 6.17 -8.93 3.65
N PHE A 66 6.48 -7.72 3.17
CA PHE A 66 5.49 -6.65 3.04
C PHE A 66 4.35 -7.01 2.08
N THR A 67 4.67 -7.53 0.88
CA THR A 67 3.65 -7.89 -0.12
C THR A 67 2.76 -9.02 0.34
N GLU A 68 3.30 -10.02 1.04
CA GLU A 68 2.55 -11.13 1.63
C GLU A 68 1.66 -10.65 2.79
N LEU A 69 2.19 -9.80 3.68
CA LEU A 69 1.44 -9.22 4.78
C LEU A 69 0.25 -8.40 4.26
N VAL A 70 0.47 -7.52 3.27
CA VAL A 70 -0.62 -6.76 2.64
C VAL A 70 -1.64 -7.70 1.99
N SER A 71 -1.17 -8.73 1.26
CA SER A 71 -2.09 -9.70 0.61
C SER A 71 -2.93 -10.43 1.64
N ARG A 72 -2.32 -10.89 2.74
CA ARG A 72 -3.04 -11.49 3.86
C ARG A 72 -4.10 -10.55 4.45
N PHE A 73 -3.79 -9.26 4.65
CA PHE A 73 -4.77 -8.28 5.13
C PHE A 73 -5.91 -8.06 4.13
N VAL A 74 -5.60 -7.98 2.83
CA VAL A 74 -6.59 -7.79 1.77
C VAL A 74 -7.54 -8.99 1.67
N TYR A 75 -7.01 -10.20 1.71
CA TYR A 75 -7.82 -11.42 1.58
C TYR A 75 -8.51 -11.85 2.89
N ALA A 76 -7.97 -11.50 4.06
CA ALA A 76 -8.61 -11.80 5.33
C ALA A 76 -9.85 -10.92 5.61
N SER A 77 -9.93 -9.74 4.99
CA SER A 77 -11.06 -8.84 5.19
C SER A 77 -12.22 -9.20 4.25
N ASN A 78 -13.34 -9.64 4.83
CA ASN A 78 -14.58 -9.86 4.07
C ASN A 78 -15.28 -8.54 3.67
N ARG A 79 -14.81 -7.39 4.17
CA ARG A 79 -15.31 -6.06 3.81
C ARG A 79 -14.23 -5.27 3.08
N ARG A 80 -14.55 -4.77 1.88
CA ARG A 80 -13.68 -3.84 1.14
C ARG A 80 -13.75 -2.45 1.77
N SER A 81 -12.81 -2.18 2.68
CA SER A 81 -12.58 -0.82 3.19
C SER A 81 -11.70 -0.05 2.22
N LEU A 82 -11.92 1.26 2.12
CA LEU A 82 -11.09 2.17 1.33
C LEU A 82 -9.61 2.08 1.70
N PHE A 83 -9.30 1.88 2.98
CA PHE A 83 -7.93 1.72 3.43
C PHE A 83 -7.26 0.48 2.82
N ILE A 84 -7.99 -0.64 2.75
CA ILE A 84 -7.51 -1.90 2.18
C ILE A 84 -7.30 -1.74 0.67
N ASP A 85 -8.20 -1.06 -0.02
CA ASP A 85 -8.06 -0.76 -1.44
C ASP A 85 -6.80 0.08 -1.70
N VAL A 86 -6.63 1.19 -0.96
CA VAL A 86 -5.46 2.08 -1.11
C VAL A 86 -4.17 1.33 -0.81
N LEU A 87 -4.13 0.49 0.23
CA LEU A 87 -2.96 -0.32 0.57
C LEU A 87 -2.62 -1.34 -0.54
N ASN A 88 -3.65 -1.94 -1.15
CA ASN A 88 -3.46 -2.87 -2.27
C ASN A 88 -2.95 -2.15 -3.52
N PHE A 89 -3.47 -0.97 -3.84
CA PHE A 89 -2.99 -0.15 -4.95
C PHE A 89 -1.58 0.40 -4.72
N PHE A 90 -1.24 0.76 -3.48
CA PHE A 90 0.13 1.08 -3.10
C PHE A 90 1.08 -0.10 -3.35
N LYS A 91 0.70 -1.32 -2.91
CA LYS A 91 1.46 -2.55 -3.19
C LYS A 91 1.68 -2.75 -4.69
N ILE A 92 0.66 -2.54 -5.51
CA ILE A 92 0.76 -2.62 -6.97
C ILE A 92 1.79 -1.62 -7.51
N GLY A 93 1.75 -0.37 -7.03
CA GLY A 93 2.72 0.66 -7.40
C GLY A 93 4.16 0.27 -7.09
N VAL A 94 4.41 -0.26 -5.88
CA VAL A 94 5.75 -0.74 -5.47
C VAL A 94 6.26 -1.84 -6.40
N ILE A 95 5.43 -2.87 -6.63
CA ILE A 95 5.80 -4.00 -7.49
C ILE A 95 6.09 -3.53 -8.92
N TYR A 96 5.24 -2.65 -9.47
CA TYR A 96 5.41 -2.13 -10.81
C TYR A 96 6.73 -1.35 -10.99
N SER A 97 7.10 -0.53 -10.01
CA SER A 97 8.38 0.18 -10.03
C SER A 97 9.57 -0.77 -10.07
N LEU A 98 9.57 -1.79 -9.20
CA LEU A 98 10.66 -2.76 -9.14
C LEU A 98 10.79 -3.56 -10.44
N PHE A 99 9.67 -3.95 -11.05
CA PHE A 99 9.68 -4.59 -12.37
C PHE A 99 10.27 -3.69 -13.45
N LEU A 100 9.93 -2.40 -13.46
CA LEU A 100 10.48 -1.46 -14.43
C LEU A 100 11.98 -1.24 -14.25
N GLU A 101 12.46 -1.20 -13.01
CA GLU A 101 13.91 -1.05 -12.76
C GLU A 101 14.68 -2.32 -13.12
N ALA A 102 14.14 -3.50 -12.82
CA ALA A 102 14.71 -4.75 -13.28
C ALA A 102 14.76 -4.81 -14.82
N PHE A 103 13.70 -4.36 -15.50
CA PHE A 103 13.68 -4.26 -16.96
C PHE A 103 14.74 -3.30 -17.50
N LYS A 104 14.91 -2.14 -16.87
CA LYS A 104 15.95 -1.15 -17.24
C LYS A 104 17.38 -1.67 -17.08
N LEU A 105 17.62 -2.57 -16.14
CA LEU A 105 18.94 -3.18 -15.89
C LEU A 105 19.20 -4.42 -16.75
N GLY A 106 18.13 -5.09 -17.21
CA GLY A 106 18.20 -6.30 -18.03
C GLY A 106 18.25 -6.06 -19.55
N SER A 107 18.09 -4.82 -20.02
CA SER A 107 18.24 -4.40 -21.43
C SER A 107 19.60 -3.79 -21.69
#